data_AF-A0A840ESD0-F1
#
_entry.id   AF-A0A840ESD0-F1
#
_cell.length_a   1.000
_cell.length_b   1.000
_cell.length_c   1.000
_cell.angle_alpha   90.00
_cell.angle_beta   90.00
_cell.angle_gamma   90.00
#
_symmetry.space_group_name_H-M   'P 1'
#
loop_
_entity.id
_entity.type
_entity.pdbx_description
1 polymer ?
#
loop_
_entity_poly.entity_id
_entity_poly.type
_entity_poly.pdbx_seq_one_letter_code
_entity_poly.pdbx_strand_id
1 'polypeptide(L)'
;MKKKIVKTAPLPFQGQKRNFVNQYAEALKAFPSDAIYVDLFGGSGLLSRVTKNVYPEARVIYNDYDNFSKRLKAIPETNVLLAELRQLVTHIESKTKISNQVKTAILKVVKTHENDFGYVDYVTLSSSLLFSGKYVGSFEELEKQTMYQRVRKSDITEANEYLNGLEVVHQDFKALYSFYKDYPNVIFVLDPPYLSTDTSSYGNKYWRLRDYLEILSMLDGKKYFYFTSDKSSIVELMDWFETTTLTENPFKYATTATRQNGVNYNSKYNDIMIYKNE
;
A
#
# COMPACT_ATOMS: atom_id res chain seq x y z
N MET A 1 -13.62 -15.71 19.00
CA MET A 1 -14.24 -15.60 17.66
C MET A 1 -13.16 -15.24 16.64
N LYS A 2 -13.00 -15.97 15.54
CA LYS A 2 -12.05 -15.60 14.46
C LYS A 2 -12.51 -14.29 13.83
N LYS A 3 -11.71 -13.22 13.90
CA LYS A 3 -12.02 -11.95 13.22
C LYS A 3 -12.05 -12.20 11.71
N LYS A 4 -13.07 -11.66 11.02
CA LYS A 4 -13.20 -11.77 9.56
C LYS A 4 -11.97 -11.13 8.92
N ILE A 5 -11.32 -11.84 8.00
CA ILE A 5 -10.15 -11.34 7.28
C ILE A 5 -10.54 -10.10 6.46
N VAL A 6 -9.83 -9.00 6.68
CA VAL A 6 -10.01 -7.75 5.95
C VAL A 6 -9.37 -7.90 4.56
N LYS A 7 -10.16 -7.72 3.50
CA LYS A 7 -9.72 -7.97 2.12
C LYS A 7 -9.19 -6.74 1.38
N THR A 8 -9.43 -5.55 1.90
CA THR A 8 -9.04 -4.28 1.27
C THR A 8 -8.71 -3.24 2.33
N ALA A 9 -7.83 -2.30 2.01
CA ALA A 9 -7.58 -1.16 2.87
C ALA A 9 -8.82 -0.23 2.93
N PRO A 10 -9.03 0.53 4.03
CA PRO A 10 -10.18 1.44 4.17
C PRO A 10 -10.14 2.62 3.20
N LEU A 11 -8.93 3.07 2.85
CA LEU A 11 -8.69 4.19 1.94
C LEU A 11 -7.92 3.74 0.68
N PRO A 12 -8.01 4.50 -0.43
CA PRO A 12 -7.23 4.23 -1.62
C PRO A 12 -5.73 4.24 -1.34
N PHE A 13 -5.05 3.18 -1.76
CA PHE A 13 -3.61 3.05 -1.72
C PHE A 13 -3.16 2.27 -2.96
N GLN A 14 -2.18 2.81 -3.69
CA GLN A 14 -1.62 2.17 -4.88
C GLN A 14 -0.77 0.96 -4.47
N GLY A 15 -0.85 -0.13 -5.22
CA GLY A 15 -0.04 -1.32 -4.93
C GLY A 15 -0.56 -2.21 -3.79
N GLN A 16 -1.70 -1.88 -3.16
CA GLN A 16 -2.25 -2.71 -2.08
C GLN A 16 -2.48 -4.16 -2.52
N LYS A 17 -2.03 -5.12 -1.69
CA LYS A 17 -2.08 -6.56 -1.97
C LYS A 17 -3.45 -7.21 -1.72
N ARG A 18 -4.54 -6.49 -2.01
CA ARG A 18 -5.93 -6.98 -1.86
C ARG A 18 -6.19 -8.32 -2.55
N ASN A 19 -5.49 -8.55 -3.64
CA ASN A 19 -5.58 -9.78 -4.43
C ASN A 19 -4.83 -10.96 -3.82
N PHE A 20 -3.88 -10.73 -2.92
CA PHE A 20 -3.11 -11.79 -2.26
C PHE A 20 -3.57 -12.13 -0.86
N VAL A 21 -4.45 -11.32 -0.25
CA VAL A 21 -4.87 -11.47 1.16
C VAL A 21 -5.20 -12.92 1.55
N ASN A 22 -5.97 -13.66 0.74
CA ASN A 22 -6.33 -15.03 1.08
C ASN A 22 -5.14 -16.00 0.98
N GLN A 23 -4.31 -15.87 -0.06
CA GLN A 23 -3.13 -16.72 -0.26
C GLN A 23 -2.07 -16.42 0.80
N TYR A 24 -1.88 -15.14 1.14
CA TYR A 24 -1.01 -14.71 2.23
C TYR A 24 -1.50 -15.26 3.58
N ALA A 25 -2.80 -15.17 3.86
CA ALA A 25 -3.39 -15.75 5.07
C ALA A 25 -3.21 -17.28 5.16
N GLU A 26 -3.23 -17.98 4.03
CA GLU A 26 -2.95 -19.41 3.98
C GLU A 26 -1.46 -19.69 4.20
N ALA A 27 -0.58 -18.97 3.50
CA ALA A 27 0.87 -19.13 3.62
C ALA A 27 1.38 -18.80 5.03
N LEU A 28 0.75 -17.85 5.72
CA LEU A 28 1.02 -17.54 7.13
C LEU A 28 0.97 -18.78 8.02
N LYS A 29 0.11 -19.77 7.73
CA LYS A 29 -0.02 -21.01 8.52
C LYS A 29 1.24 -21.88 8.57
N ALA A 30 2.17 -21.68 7.64
CA ALA A 30 3.48 -22.35 7.64
C ALA A 30 4.51 -21.68 8.57
N PHE A 31 4.13 -20.59 9.26
CA PHE A 31 4.98 -19.80 10.14
C PHE A 31 4.42 -19.77 11.57
N PRO A 32 5.26 -19.51 12.60
CA PRO A 32 4.84 -19.53 14.00
C PRO A 32 3.82 -18.42 14.33
N SER A 33 2.76 -18.78 15.05
CA SER A 33 1.66 -17.86 15.38
C SER A 33 1.98 -16.82 16.47
N ASP A 34 3.11 -16.95 17.15
CA ASP A 34 3.56 -16.13 18.27
C ASP A 34 4.84 -15.33 17.96
N ALA A 35 5.22 -15.30 16.69
CA ALA A 35 6.43 -14.63 16.23
C ALA A 35 6.31 -13.10 16.16
N ILE A 36 7.45 -12.45 15.90
CA ILE A 36 7.52 -11.03 15.56
C ILE A 36 7.46 -10.89 14.04
N TYR A 37 6.37 -10.34 13.52
CA TYR A 37 6.23 -10.03 12.10
C TYR A 37 6.56 -8.56 11.86
N VAL A 38 7.58 -8.31 11.06
CA VAL A 38 8.07 -6.95 10.76
C VAL A 38 7.76 -6.62 9.30
N ASP A 39 6.75 -5.79 9.10
CA ASP A 39 6.35 -5.28 7.79
C ASP A 39 7.19 -4.05 7.45
N LEU A 40 8.24 -4.27 6.64
CA LEU A 40 9.23 -3.25 6.29
C LEU A 40 8.66 -2.17 5.36
N PHE A 41 7.69 -2.56 4.52
CA PHE A 41 7.06 -1.73 3.49
C PHE A 41 5.54 -1.71 3.70
N GLY A 42 5.13 -1.24 4.87
CA GLY A 42 3.77 -1.43 5.34
C GLY A 42 2.69 -0.83 4.43
N GLY A 43 3.00 0.26 3.72
CA GLY A 43 2.07 0.94 2.83
C GLY A 43 0.71 1.19 3.49
N SER A 44 -0.37 0.61 2.94
CA SER A 44 -1.72 0.67 3.53
C SER A 44 -1.93 -0.08 4.86
N GLY A 45 -0.95 -0.84 5.35
CA GLY A 45 -1.06 -1.70 6.53
C GLY A 45 -1.88 -2.97 6.31
N LEU A 46 -2.27 -3.29 5.06
CA LEU A 46 -3.15 -4.42 4.76
C LEU A 46 -2.53 -5.78 5.12
N LEU A 47 -1.25 -6.00 4.79
CA LEU A 47 -0.56 -7.25 5.12
C LEU A 47 -0.41 -7.39 6.64
N SER A 48 0.11 -6.35 7.31
CA SER A 48 0.15 -6.26 8.78
C SER A 48 -1.20 -6.57 9.44
N ARG A 49 -2.30 -6.00 8.93
CA ARG A 49 -3.66 -6.27 9.43
C ARG A 49 -4.06 -7.73 9.25
N VAL A 50 -3.78 -8.32 8.09
CA VAL A 50 -4.06 -9.73 7.82
C VAL A 50 -3.29 -10.61 8.79
N THR A 51 -1.99 -10.35 8.98
CA THR A 51 -1.14 -11.07 9.94
C THR A 51 -1.73 -11.03 11.34
N LYS A 52 -2.07 -9.85 11.85
CA LYS A 52 -2.65 -9.72 13.20
C LYS A 52 -4.07 -10.30 13.32
N ASN A 53 -4.82 -10.47 12.22
CA ASN A 53 -6.10 -11.17 12.24
C ASN A 53 -5.95 -12.69 12.27
N VAL A 54 -4.96 -13.21 11.54
CA VAL A 54 -4.63 -14.65 11.51
C VAL A 54 -3.98 -15.06 12.84
N TYR A 55 -3.10 -14.20 13.37
CA TYR A 55 -2.34 -14.40 14.60
C TYR A 55 -2.56 -13.25 15.59
N PRO A 56 -3.63 -13.32 16.41
CA PRO A 56 -3.92 -12.31 17.42
C PRO A 56 -2.82 -12.11 18.46
N GLU A 57 -2.07 -13.18 18.79
CA GLU A 57 -0.99 -13.15 19.78
C GLU A 57 0.37 -12.72 19.21
N ALA A 58 0.53 -12.75 17.87
CA ALA A 58 1.76 -12.31 17.23
C ALA A 58 2.01 -10.82 17.48
N ARG A 59 3.28 -10.46 17.64
CA ARG A 59 3.72 -9.07 17.67
C ARG A 59 3.89 -8.60 16.22
N VAL A 60 3.14 -7.59 15.80
CA VAL A 60 3.15 -7.14 14.39
C VAL A 60 3.59 -5.69 14.33
N ILE A 61 4.77 -5.48 13.76
CA ILE A 61 5.37 -4.17 13.54
C ILE A 61 4.98 -3.69 12.14
N TYR A 62 4.21 -2.61 12.08
CA TYR A 62 3.75 -1.98 10.85
C TYR A 62 4.55 -0.70 10.59
N ASN A 63 5.43 -0.72 9.58
CA ASN A 63 6.17 0.46 9.17
C ASN A 63 5.32 1.36 8.25
N ASP A 64 4.73 2.40 8.82
CA ASP A 64 3.90 3.38 8.12
C ASP A 64 4.74 4.52 7.53
N TYR A 65 5.60 4.20 6.55
CA TYR A 65 6.45 5.19 5.89
C TYR A 65 5.64 6.25 5.10
N ASP A 66 4.48 5.88 4.55
CA ASP A 66 3.64 6.74 3.72
C ASP A 66 2.64 7.60 4.52
N ASN A 67 2.67 7.54 5.86
CA ASN A 67 1.71 8.21 6.76
C ASN A 67 0.24 7.84 6.47
N PHE A 68 -0.03 6.59 6.11
CA PHE A 68 -1.38 6.09 5.90
C PHE A 68 -2.21 6.17 7.19
N SER A 69 -1.60 6.00 8.36
CA SER A 69 -2.27 6.18 9.65
C SER A 69 -2.81 7.60 9.85
N LYS A 70 -2.11 8.63 9.34
CA LYS A 70 -2.61 10.02 9.34
C LYS A 70 -3.87 10.15 8.49
N ARG A 71 -3.88 9.53 7.30
CA ARG A 71 -5.04 9.53 6.41
C ARG A 71 -6.26 8.86 7.04
N LEU A 72 -6.05 7.72 7.72
CA LEU A 72 -7.13 7.03 8.43
C LEU A 72 -7.74 7.89 9.54
N LYS A 73 -6.91 8.63 10.29
CA LYS A 73 -7.38 9.55 11.34
C LYS A 73 -8.19 10.72 10.78
N ALA A 74 -7.86 11.17 9.58
CA ALA A 74 -8.55 12.28 8.90
C ALA A 74 -9.86 11.87 8.19
N ILE A 75 -10.32 10.62 8.33
CA ILE A 75 -11.59 10.17 7.70
C ILE A 75 -12.79 11.03 8.10
N PRO A 76 -13.03 11.35 9.40
CA PRO A 76 -14.16 12.19 9.80
C PRO A 76 -14.15 13.56 9.12
N GLU A 77 -12.99 14.22 9.09
CA GLU A 77 -12.78 15.53 8.45
C GLU A 77 -12.99 15.42 6.94
N THR A 78 -12.45 14.37 6.32
CA THR A 78 -12.65 14.10 4.88
C THR A 78 -14.13 13.90 4.55
N ASN A 79 -14.91 13.29 5.44
CA ASN A 79 -16.36 13.14 5.24
C ASN A 79 -17.10 14.48 5.28
N VAL A 80 -16.68 15.43 6.13
CA VAL A 80 -17.20 16.81 6.12
C VAL A 80 -16.96 17.45 4.75
N LEU A 81 -15.73 17.39 4.24
CA LEU A 81 -15.40 17.91 2.91
C LEU A 81 -16.24 17.23 1.81
N LEU A 82 -16.34 15.91 1.82
CA LEU A 82 -17.13 15.18 0.83
C LEU A 82 -18.62 15.53 0.88
N ALA A 83 -19.18 15.81 2.06
CA ALA A 83 -20.56 16.25 2.19
C ALA A 83 -20.82 17.60 1.50
N GLU A 84 -19.92 18.56 1.66
CA GLU A 84 -20.01 19.86 0.96
C GLU A 84 -19.86 19.69 -0.56
N LEU A 85 -18.88 18.88 -0.99
CA LEU A 85 -18.68 18.60 -2.41
C LEU A 85 -19.90 17.93 -3.05
N ARG A 86 -20.58 17.03 -2.34
CA ARG A 86 -21.82 16.39 -2.81
C ARG A 86 -22.89 17.43 -3.15
N GLN A 87 -23.05 18.46 -2.32
CA GLN A 87 -24.03 19.53 -2.57
C GLN A 87 -23.71 20.29 -3.87
N LEU A 88 -22.43 20.64 -4.09
CA LEU A 88 -21.99 21.36 -5.29
C LEU A 88 -22.22 20.59 -6.59
N VAL A 89 -22.17 19.26 -6.55
CA VAL A 89 -22.28 18.41 -7.74
C VAL A 89 -23.61 17.67 -7.89
N THR A 90 -24.60 17.94 -7.01
CA THR A 90 -25.88 17.21 -6.99
C THR A 90 -26.64 17.28 -8.32
N HIS A 91 -26.50 18.37 -9.07
CA HIS A 91 -27.17 18.59 -10.36
C HIS A 91 -26.33 18.12 -11.57
N ILE A 92 -25.15 17.53 -11.33
CA ILE A 92 -24.22 17.11 -12.39
C ILE A 92 -24.30 15.59 -12.53
N GLU A 93 -24.46 15.10 -13.76
CA GLU A 93 -24.51 13.67 -14.03
C GLU A 93 -23.19 12.98 -13.65
N SER A 94 -23.28 11.78 -13.09
CA SER A 94 -22.10 11.05 -12.65
C SER A 94 -21.16 10.66 -13.79
N LYS A 95 -19.85 10.69 -13.52
CA LYS A 95 -18.75 10.38 -14.45
C LYS A 95 -18.61 11.38 -15.60
N THR A 96 -19.34 12.49 -15.59
CA THR A 96 -19.18 13.57 -16.57
C THR A 96 -18.13 14.59 -16.13
N LYS A 97 -17.61 15.37 -17.08
CA LYS A 97 -16.62 16.43 -16.81
C LYS A 97 -17.30 17.59 -16.06
N ILE A 98 -16.64 18.09 -15.01
CA ILE A 98 -17.10 19.25 -14.25
C ILE A 98 -16.73 20.53 -14.99
N SER A 99 -17.65 21.50 -15.05
CA SER A 99 -17.42 22.82 -15.66
C SER A 99 -16.40 23.64 -14.88
N ASN A 100 -15.77 24.62 -15.53
CA ASN A 100 -14.79 25.48 -14.85
C ASN A 100 -15.41 26.27 -13.68
N GLN A 101 -16.67 26.70 -13.80
CA GLN A 101 -17.37 27.41 -12.73
C GLN A 101 -17.52 26.54 -11.47
N VAL A 102 -17.97 25.29 -11.63
CA VAL A 102 -18.12 24.37 -10.50
C VAL A 102 -16.76 23.95 -9.96
N LYS A 103 -15.76 23.75 -10.83
CA LYS A 103 -14.37 23.50 -10.41
C LYS A 103 -13.84 24.60 -9.49
N THR A 104 -14.05 25.88 -9.83
CA THR A 104 -13.63 27.00 -8.98
C THR A 104 -14.32 26.96 -7.60
N ALA A 105 -15.62 26.63 -7.55
CA ALA A 105 -16.33 26.48 -6.28
C ALA A 105 -15.78 25.32 -5.43
N ILE A 106 -15.48 24.18 -6.07
CA ILE A 106 -14.85 23.01 -5.43
C ILE A 106 -13.49 23.40 -4.84
N LEU A 107 -12.63 24.07 -5.61
CA LEU A 107 -11.30 24.49 -5.15
C LEU A 107 -11.40 25.46 -3.95
N LYS A 108 -12.38 26.37 -3.94
CA LYS A 108 -12.63 27.25 -2.79
C LYS A 108 -13.01 26.46 -1.54
N VAL A 109 -13.90 25.48 -1.66
CA VAL A 109 -14.29 24.60 -0.55
C VAL A 109 -13.10 23.81 -0.03
N VAL A 110 -12.32 23.19 -0.92
CA VAL A 110 -11.11 22.45 -0.54
C VAL A 110 -10.10 23.35 0.19
N LYS A 111 -9.88 24.58 -0.28
CA LYS A 111 -8.95 25.51 0.37
C LYS A 111 -9.45 25.98 1.73
N THR A 112 -10.75 26.21 1.86
CA THR A 112 -11.37 26.57 3.14
C THR A 112 -11.21 25.42 4.15
N HIS A 113 -11.53 24.20 3.74
CA HIS A 113 -11.31 23.01 4.55
C HIS A 113 -9.85 22.83 4.97
N GLU A 114 -8.90 23.02 4.04
CA GLU A 114 -7.47 22.95 4.36
C GLU A 114 -7.06 24.00 5.41
N ASN A 115 -7.63 25.21 5.35
CA ASN A 115 -7.36 26.25 6.35
C ASN A 115 -7.99 25.92 7.72
N ASP A 116 -9.20 25.35 7.73
CA ASP A 116 -9.94 25.08 8.96
C ASP A 116 -9.38 23.86 9.71
N PHE A 117 -9.00 22.81 8.99
CA PHE A 117 -8.52 21.54 9.58
C PHE A 117 -6.99 21.38 9.51
N GLY A 118 -6.29 22.20 8.73
CA GLY A 118 -4.84 22.12 8.53
C GLY A 118 -4.36 20.91 7.72
N TYR A 119 -5.28 20.15 7.10
CA TYR A 119 -4.97 18.95 6.34
C TYR A 119 -6.07 18.60 5.33
N VAL A 120 -5.67 18.04 4.19
CA VAL A 120 -6.56 17.42 3.19
C VAL A 120 -5.94 16.10 2.73
N ASP A 121 -6.70 15.01 2.75
CA ASP A 121 -6.32 13.76 2.08
C ASP A 121 -6.54 13.87 0.57
N TYR A 122 -5.59 14.50 -0.13
CA TYR A 122 -5.65 14.70 -1.58
C TYR A 122 -5.71 13.39 -2.37
N VAL A 123 -5.17 12.28 -1.85
CA VAL A 123 -5.23 10.98 -2.51
C VAL A 123 -6.67 10.44 -2.50
N THR A 124 -7.35 10.54 -1.36
CA THR A 124 -8.78 10.17 -1.26
C THR A 124 -9.64 11.11 -2.09
N LEU A 125 -9.40 12.42 -2.03
CA LEU A 125 -10.13 13.43 -2.79
C LEU A 125 -9.97 13.22 -4.30
N SER A 126 -8.78 12.82 -4.76
CA SER A 126 -8.51 12.49 -6.16
C SER A 126 -9.44 11.41 -6.69
N SER A 127 -9.76 10.39 -5.89
CA SER A 127 -10.70 9.34 -6.31
C SER A 127 -12.14 9.85 -6.53
N SER A 128 -12.47 10.99 -5.92
CA SER A 128 -13.79 11.64 -6.00
C SER A 128 -13.86 12.71 -7.09
N LEU A 129 -12.73 13.20 -7.61
CA LEU A 129 -12.68 14.32 -8.54
C LEU A 129 -11.90 14.05 -9.83
N LEU A 130 -11.02 13.05 -9.89
CA LEU A 130 -10.12 12.79 -11.02
C LEU A 130 -10.45 11.48 -11.74
N PHE A 131 -10.02 11.39 -13.00
CA PHE A 131 -10.25 10.22 -13.85
C PHE A 131 -9.07 9.22 -13.81
N SER A 132 -9.39 7.93 -13.94
CA SER A 132 -8.45 6.83 -14.23
C SER A 132 -7.23 6.72 -13.30
N GLY A 133 -7.46 6.60 -12.00
CA GLY A 133 -6.39 6.28 -11.04
C GLY A 133 -5.35 7.38 -10.87
N LYS A 134 -5.54 8.55 -11.50
CA LYS A 134 -4.75 9.74 -11.20
C LYS A 134 -5.01 10.17 -9.77
N TYR A 135 -3.95 10.55 -9.10
CA TYR A 135 -4.04 11.26 -7.83
C TYR A 135 -2.98 12.34 -7.75
N VAL A 136 -3.23 13.26 -6.85
CA VAL A 136 -2.40 14.42 -6.55
C VAL A 136 -2.09 14.44 -5.06
N GLY A 137 -0.97 15.04 -4.70
CA GLY A 137 -0.51 15.17 -3.31
C GLY A 137 -0.77 16.54 -2.69
N SER A 138 -1.21 17.53 -3.48
CA SER A 138 -1.32 18.93 -3.04
C SER A 138 -2.47 19.68 -3.71
N PHE A 139 -2.80 20.84 -3.15
CA PHE A 139 -3.78 21.76 -3.71
C PHE A 139 -3.37 22.24 -5.11
N GLU A 140 -2.10 22.62 -5.28
CA GLU A 140 -1.56 23.17 -6.52
C GLU A 140 -1.59 22.16 -7.67
N GLU A 141 -1.36 20.87 -7.34
CA GLU A 141 -1.51 19.79 -8.30
C GLU A 141 -2.97 19.56 -8.65
N LEU A 142 -3.88 19.57 -7.67
CA LEU A 142 -5.32 19.41 -7.87
C LEU A 142 -5.89 20.49 -8.79
N GLU A 143 -5.49 21.75 -8.57
CA GLU A 143 -5.94 22.91 -9.32
C GLU A 143 -5.65 22.78 -10.82
N LYS A 144 -4.53 22.16 -11.20
CA LYS A 144 -4.12 21.96 -12.60
C LYS A 144 -4.92 20.86 -13.31
N GLN A 145 -5.62 19.99 -12.58
CA GLN A 145 -6.30 18.84 -13.17
C GLN A 145 -7.66 19.19 -13.80
N THR A 146 -8.07 18.38 -14.77
CA THR A 146 -9.47 18.32 -15.18
C THR A 146 -10.27 17.48 -14.18
N MET A 147 -11.40 18.01 -13.70
CA MET A 147 -12.25 17.33 -12.74
C MET A 147 -13.46 16.65 -13.40
N TYR A 148 -13.91 15.57 -12.77
CA TYR A 148 -15.07 14.77 -13.17
C TYR A 148 -15.95 14.54 -11.94
N GLN A 149 -17.27 14.47 -12.13
CA GLN A 149 -18.18 14.06 -11.08
C GLN A 149 -17.88 12.60 -10.76
N ARG A 150 -17.17 12.37 -9.65
CA ARG A 150 -16.94 11.02 -9.09
C ARG A 150 -17.13 11.00 -7.58
N VAL A 151 -17.68 12.07 -7.02
CA VAL A 151 -17.91 12.23 -5.59
C VAL A 151 -18.81 11.08 -5.13
N ARG A 152 -18.36 10.39 -4.09
CA ARG A 152 -19.10 9.29 -3.49
C ARG A 152 -20.44 9.81 -2.95
N LYS A 153 -21.47 8.98 -3.01
CA LYS A 153 -22.82 9.34 -2.52
C LYS A 153 -22.95 9.19 -1.01
N SER A 154 -22.13 8.35 -0.40
CA SER A 154 -22.11 8.07 1.03
C SER A 154 -20.75 8.45 1.62
N ASP A 155 -20.74 8.61 2.93
CA ASP A 155 -19.53 8.83 3.70
C ASP A 155 -18.61 7.61 3.64
N ILE A 156 -17.32 7.85 3.84
CA ILE A 156 -16.32 6.83 4.04
C ILE A 156 -16.53 6.27 5.44
N THR A 157 -16.63 4.94 5.54
CA THR A 157 -16.74 4.25 6.83
C THR A 157 -15.49 4.49 7.66
N GLU A 158 -15.67 4.89 8.92
CA GLU A 158 -14.56 5.05 9.86
C GLU A 158 -13.80 3.74 10.05
N ALA A 159 -12.49 3.87 10.23
CA ALA A 159 -11.55 2.75 10.29
C ALA A 159 -10.81 2.66 11.63
N ASN A 160 -11.48 3.08 12.72
CA ASN A 160 -10.88 3.22 14.06
C ASN A 160 -10.21 1.93 14.55
N GLU A 161 -10.77 0.77 14.19
CA GLU A 161 -10.22 -0.53 14.61
C GLU A 161 -9.18 -1.11 13.65
N TYR A 162 -8.92 -0.47 12.51
CA TYR A 162 -8.10 -1.04 11.44
C TYR A 162 -6.67 -1.31 11.92
N LEU A 163 -6.07 -0.38 12.67
CA LEU A 163 -4.71 -0.52 13.18
C LEU A 163 -4.64 -1.16 14.58
N ASN A 164 -5.77 -1.60 15.17
CA ASN A 164 -5.78 -2.11 16.54
C ASN A 164 -4.88 -3.34 16.71
N GLY A 165 -3.97 -3.26 17.68
CA GLY A 165 -3.00 -4.32 17.99
C GLY A 165 -1.79 -4.37 17.06
N LEU A 166 -1.66 -3.42 16.12
CA LEU A 166 -0.43 -3.22 15.35
C LEU A 166 0.48 -2.23 16.10
N GLU A 167 1.78 -2.49 16.11
CA GLU A 167 2.78 -1.53 16.56
C GLU A 167 3.20 -0.67 15.37
N VAL A 168 2.68 0.55 15.31
CA VAL A 168 2.94 1.49 14.21
C VAL A 168 4.27 2.18 14.45
N VAL A 169 5.18 2.06 13.48
CA VAL A 169 6.47 2.77 13.46
C VAL A 169 6.60 3.58 12.18
N HIS A 170 7.48 4.58 12.18
CA HIS A 170 7.78 5.40 11.01
C HIS A 170 9.31 5.49 10.87
N GLN A 171 9.91 4.53 10.17
CA GLN A 171 11.35 4.40 10.06
C GLN A 171 11.78 4.05 8.63
N ASP A 172 13.03 4.39 8.31
CA ASP A 172 13.69 3.83 7.14
C ASP A 172 13.76 2.29 7.27
N PHE A 173 13.42 1.58 6.19
CA PHE A 173 13.31 0.12 6.24
C PHE A 173 14.63 -0.56 6.61
N LYS A 174 15.79 0.04 6.30
CA LYS A 174 17.12 -0.51 6.63
C LYS A 174 17.37 -0.40 8.13
N ALA A 175 17.01 0.73 8.73
CA ALA A 175 17.12 0.93 10.16
C ALA A 175 16.20 -0.04 10.91
N LEU A 176 14.97 -0.21 10.44
CA LEU A 176 14.01 -1.14 11.02
C LEU A 176 14.48 -2.60 10.90
N TYR A 177 14.96 -3.00 9.72
CA TYR A 177 15.55 -4.33 9.52
C TYR A 177 16.76 -4.54 10.45
N SER A 178 17.69 -3.57 10.50
CA SER A 178 18.89 -3.65 11.34
C SER A 178 18.56 -3.83 12.81
N PHE A 179 17.48 -3.22 13.29
CA PHE A 179 17.01 -3.37 14.66
C PHE A 179 16.50 -4.79 14.96
N TYR A 180 15.76 -5.41 14.03
CA TYR A 180 15.09 -6.69 14.24
C TYR A 180 15.84 -7.93 13.72
N LYS A 181 16.86 -7.78 12.86
CA LYS A 181 17.50 -8.89 12.13
C LYS A 181 18.08 -10.01 13.01
N ASP A 182 18.48 -9.68 14.24
CA ASP A 182 19.11 -10.62 15.18
C ASP A 182 18.13 -11.10 16.28
N TYR A 183 16.86 -10.69 16.22
CA TYR A 183 15.84 -11.17 17.16
C TYR A 183 15.48 -12.63 16.87
N PRO A 184 15.28 -13.46 17.90
CA PRO A 184 14.76 -14.80 17.71
C PRO A 184 13.33 -14.74 17.19
N ASN A 185 12.94 -15.72 16.36
CA ASN A 185 11.58 -15.87 15.84
C ASN A 185 11.03 -14.60 15.15
N VAL A 186 11.86 -13.95 14.33
CA VAL A 186 11.46 -12.81 13.50
C VAL A 186 11.12 -13.26 12.08
N ILE A 187 10.05 -12.71 11.51
CA ILE A 187 9.66 -12.89 10.11
C ILE A 187 9.53 -11.51 9.47
N PHE A 188 10.20 -11.32 8.34
CA PHE A 188 10.09 -10.09 7.57
C PHE A 188 8.99 -10.18 6.51
N VAL A 189 8.20 -9.13 6.37
CA VAL A 189 7.23 -8.98 5.29
C VAL A 189 7.71 -7.82 4.42
N LEU A 190 7.96 -8.11 3.15
CA LEU A 190 8.55 -7.17 2.20
C LEU A 190 7.67 -7.02 0.98
N ASP A 191 7.15 -5.82 0.79
CA ASP A 191 6.43 -5.40 -0.42
C ASP A 191 7.05 -4.11 -1.00
N PRO A 192 8.31 -4.18 -1.48
CA PRO A 192 9.02 -2.98 -1.93
C PRO A 192 8.45 -2.41 -3.23
N PRO A 193 8.69 -1.11 -3.53
CA PRO A 193 8.39 -0.52 -4.83
C PRO A 193 9.06 -1.29 -5.98
N TYR A 194 8.32 -1.57 -7.07
CA TYR A 194 8.80 -2.42 -8.16
C TYR A 194 9.85 -1.74 -9.06
N LEU A 195 10.95 -2.44 -9.38
CA LEU A 195 11.99 -1.94 -10.29
C LEU A 195 11.34 -1.58 -11.64
N SER A 196 11.63 -0.39 -12.16
CA SER A 196 11.08 0.12 -13.43
C SER A 196 9.58 0.42 -13.45
N THR A 197 8.91 0.46 -12.29
CA THR A 197 7.57 1.07 -12.21
C THR A 197 7.67 2.57 -11.94
N ASP A 198 6.77 3.36 -12.53
CA ASP A 198 6.69 4.81 -12.29
C ASP A 198 6.44 5.08 -10.79
N THR A 199 7.49 5.51 -10.09
CA THR A 199 7.50 5.78 -8.65
C THR A 199 7.19 7.24 -8.33
N SER A 200 6.75 8.06 -9.29
CA SER A 200 6.29 9.45 -9.05
C SER A 200 5.27 9.58 -7.90
N SER A 201 4.58 8.47 -7.68
CA SER A 201 3.61 8.11 -6.66
C SER A 201 4.16 8.00 -5.21
N TYR A 202 5.45 7.72 -5.04
CA TYR A 202 6.16 7.56 -3.76
C TYR A 202 7.23 8.65 -3.68
N GLY A 203 6.90 9.78 -3.03
CA GLY A 203 7.63 11.05 -3.10
C GLY A 203 9.15 10.99 -3.34
N ASN A 204 9.60 11.57 -4.45
CA ASN A 204 10.96 12.03 -4.82
C ASN A 204 12.21 11.15 -4.51
N LYS A 205 12.08 9.92 -4.02
CA LYS A 205 13.20 8.97 -3.92
C LYS A 205 13.07 7.93 -5.02
N TYR A 206 13.83 8.13 -6.10
CA TYR A 206 14.02 7.11 -7.14
C TYR A 206 14.52 5.82 -6.49
N TRP A 207 13.70 4.77 -6.56
CA TRP A 207 14.07 3.43 -6.12
C TRP A 207 15.06 2.83 -7.12
N ARG A 208 16.30 2.56 -6.69
CA ARG A 208 17.40 2.16 -7.60
C ARG A 208 17.67 0.67 -7.51
N LEU A 209 18.36 0.14 -8.53
CA LEU A 209 18.86 -1.24 -8.53
C LEU A 209 19.64 -1.59 -7.26
N ARG A 210 20.43 -0.63 -6.73
CA ARG A 210 21.15 -0.82 -5.46
C ARG A 210 20.22 -1.09 -4.29
N ASP A 211 19.14 -0.32 -4.14
CA ASP A 211 18.17 -0.51 -3.04
C ASP A 211 17.53 -1.90 -3.13
N TYR A 212 17.32 -2.37 -4.36
CA TYR A 212 16.86 -3.72 -4.67
C TYR A 212 17.84 -4.82 -4.26
N LEU A 213 19.11 -4.70 -4.66
CA LEU A 213 20.16 -5.67 -4.31
C LEU A 213 20.38 -5.72 -2.80
N GLU A 214 20.27 -4.57 -2.12
CA GLU A 214 20.35 -4.51 -0.66
C GLU A 214 19.20 -5.29 0.00
N ILE A 215 17.96 -5.20 -0.51
CA ILE A 215 16.86 -6.03 0.00
C ILE A 215 17.13 -7.52 -0.18
N LEU A 216 17.63 -7.93 -1.35
CA LEU A 216 17.95 -9.33 -1.60
C LEU A 216 19.00 -9.85 -0.61
N SER A 217 20.00 -9.03 -0.29
CA SER A 217 21.00 -9.37 0.74
C SER A 217 20.42 -9.49 2.16
N MET A 218 19.31 -8.80 2.45
CA MET A 218 18.63 -8.90 3.76
C MET A 218 17.85 -10.20 3.96
N LEU A 219 17.53 -10.91 2.86
CA LEU A 219 16.75 -12.15 2.91
C LEU A 219 17.59 -13.36 3.28
N ASP A 220 18.91 -13.28 3.15
CA ASP A 220 19.81 -14.41 3.39
C ASP A 220 19.75 -14.89 4.85
N GLY A 221 19.52 -16.20 5.01
CA GLY A 221 19.33 -16.84 6.31
C GLY A 221 18.14 -16.32 7.13
N LYS A 222 17.14 -15.67 6.51
CA LYS A 222 15.95 -15.13 7.20
C LYS A 222 14.67 -15.82 6.76
N LYS A 223 13.68 -15.78 7.65
CA LYS A 223 12.29 -16.13 7.36
C LYS A 223 11.57 -14.91 6.81
N TYR A 224 10.89 -15.04 5.68
CA TYR A 224 10.26 -13.90 5.04
C TYR A 224 9.06 -14.24 4.17
N PHE A 225 8.30 -13.19 3.88
CA PHE A 225 7.40 -13.05 2.75
C PHE A 225 7.90 -11.90 1.88
N TYR A 226 8.03 -12.16 0.58
CA TYR A 226 8.51 -11.20 -0.40
C TYR A 226 7.50 -11.12 -1.55
N PHE A 227 7.00 -9.91 -1.82
CA PHE A 227 6.05 -9.65 -2.88
C PHE A 227 6.73 -8.99 -4.07
N THR A 228 6.40 -9.45 -5.28
CA THR A 228 6.95 -8.95 -6.53
C THR A 228 5.99 -9.19 -7.71
N SER A 229 6.42 -8.88 -8.94
CA SER A 229 5.69 -9.24 -10.15
C SER A 229 6.60 -9.70 -11.28
N ASP A 230 6.05 -10.40 -12.26
CA ASP A 230 6.74 -10.80 -13.50
C ASP A 230 7.15 -9.62 -14.40
N LYS A 231 6.64 -8.42 -14.11
CA LYS A 231 7.08 -7.17 -14.73
C LYS A 231 8.29 -6.54 -14.06
N SER A 232 8.64 -7.00 -12.86
CA SER A 232 9.90 -6.62 -12.25
C SER A 232 11.02 -7.45 -12.87
N SER A 233 12.18 -6.84 -13.14
CA SER A 233 13.37 -7.56 -13.60
C SER A 233 13.95 -8.51 -12.55
N ILE A 234 13.21 -8.83 -11.48
CA ILE A 234 13.66 -9.71 -10.40
C ILE A 234 13.83 -11.14 -10.90
N VAL A 235 12.95 -11.62 -11.79
CA VAL A 235 13.01 -13.00 -12.30
C VAL A 235 14.29 -13.18 -13.10
N GLU A 236 14.54 -12.27 -14.05
CA GLU A 236 15.77 -12.25 -14.85
C GLU A 236 17.04 -12.11 -13.99
N LEU A 237 16.99 -11.26 -12.96
CA LEU A 237 18.10 -11.11 -12.02
C LEU A 237 18.38 -12.40 -11.23
N MET A 238 17.35 -13.13 -10.81
CA MET A 238 17.51 -14.40 -10.09
C MET A 238 18.06 -15.50 -10.99
N ASP A 239 17.57 -15.61 -12.23
CA ASP A 239 18.10 -16.54 -13.24
C ASP A 239 19.60 -16.27 -13.49
N TRP A 240 20.01 -15.00 -13.51
CA TRP A 240 21.42 -14.63 -13.62
C TRP A 240 22.24 -15.05 -12.39
N PHE A 241 21.74 -14.87 -11.16
CA PHE A 241 22.44 -15.30 -9.93
C PHE A 241 22.70 -16.81 -9.92
N GLU A 242 21.74 -17.62 -10.38
CA GLU A 242 21.90 -19.08 -10.44
C GLU A 242 22.96 -19.54 -11.43
N THR A 243 23.24 -18.72 -12.46
CA THR A 243 24.19 -19.06 -13.54
C THR A 243 25.61 -18.51 -13.31
N THR A 244 25.83 -17.61 -12.35
CA THR A 244 27.13 -16.90 -12.14
C THR A 244 27.84 -17.15 -10.80
N THR A 245 27.31 -18.02 -9.94
CA THR A 245 28.00 -18.64 -8.77
C THR A 245 28.65 -17.73 -7.71
N LEU A 246 28.39 -16.41 -7.68
CA LEU A 246 29.01 -15.50 -6.70
C LEU A 246 28.33 -15.51 -5.31
N THR A 247 27.03 -15.84 -5.22
CA THR A 247 26.23 -15.93 -3.99
C THR A 247 25.06 -16.89 -4.19
N GLU A 248 24.60 -17.59 -3.14
CA GLU A 248 23.39 -18.42 -3.25
C GLU A 248 22.15 -17.54 -3.51
N ASN A 249 21.24 -18.01 -4.38
CA ASN A 249 19.96 -17.34 -4.64
C ASN A 249 19.13 -17.28 -3.32
N PRO A 250 18.73 -16.10 -2.82
CA PRO A 250 17.98 -15.98 -1.57
C PRO A 250 16.64 -16.71 -1.62
N PHE A 251 16.07 -16.92 -2.81
CA PHE A 251 14.82 -17.66 -3.02
C PHE A 251 15.01 -19.16 -3.20
N LYS A 252 16.25 -19.67 -3.09
CA LYS A 252 16.51 -21.11 -3.13
C LYS A 252 15.72 -21.81 -2.02
N TYR A 253 14.95 -22.83 -2.41
CA TYR A 253 14.00 -23.59 -1.58
C TYR A 253 12.80 -22.78 -1.05
N ALA A 254 12.59 -21.55 -1.51
CA ALA A 254 11.39 -20.79 -1.17
C ALA A 254 10.16 -21.36 -1.89
N THR A 255 8.98 -21.14 -1.30
CA THR A 255 7.71 -21.45 -1.95
C THR A 255 7.20 -20.21 -2.69
N THR A 256 6.72 -20.41 -3.92
CA THR A 256 6.21 -19.34 -4.77
C THR A 256 4.73 -19.52 -5.05
N ALA A 257 3.95 -18.47 -4.83
CA ALA A 257 2.55 -18.38 -5.21
C ALA A 257 2.35 -17.26 -6.23
N THR A 258 1.75 -17.60 -7.37
CA THR A 258 1.55 -16.67 -8.50
C THR A 258 0.08 -16.40 -8.72
N ARG A 259 -0.27 -15.15 -9.01
CA ARG A 259 -1.62 -14.74 -9.39
C ARG A 259 -1.59 -13.83 -10.62
N GLN A 260 -2.30 -14.23 -11.66
CA GLN A 260 -2.50 -13.38 -12.84
C GLN A 260 -3.55 -12.30 -12.56
N ASN A 261 -3.20 -11.04 -12.86
CA ASN A 261 -4.06 -9.87 -12.77
C ASN A 261 -4.17 -9.19 -14.14
N GLY A 262 -5.35 -8.64 -14.45
CA GLY A 262 -5.55 -7.75 -15.60
C GLY A 262 -5.31 -6.30 -15.20
N VAL A 263 -4.54 -5.55 -16.01
CA VAL A 263 -4.42 -4.08 -15.89
C VAL A 263 -5.54 -3.40 -16.70
N ASN A 264 -5.83 -3.94 -17.90
CA ASN A 264 -6.93 -3.56 -18.80
C ASN A 264 -7.24 -4.75 -19.74
N TYR A 265 -8.16 -4.58 -20.69
CA TYR A 265 -8.59 -5.65 -21.61
C TYR A 265 -7.41 -6.33 -22.35
N ASN A 266 -6.32 -5.59 -22.61
CA ASN A 266 -5.20 -6.04 -23.43
C ASN A 266 -3.89 -6.33 -22.68
N SER A 267 -3.81 -6.07 -21.37
CA SER A 267 -2.56 -6.27 -20.63
C SER A 267 -2.79 -6.98 -19.30
N LYS A 268 -1.99 -8.03 -19.10
CA LYS A 268 -1.94 -8.85 -17.90
C LYS A 268 -0.57 -8.72 -17.25
N TYR A 269 -0.49 -9.05 -15.98
CA TYR A 269 0.76 -9.25 -15.25
C TYR A 269 0.53 -10.31 -14.20
N ASN A 270 1.60 -11.00 -13.83
CA ASN A 270 1.59 -11.94 -12.73
C ASN A 270 2.17 -11.26 -11.50
N ASP A 271 1.33 -11.14 -10.51
CA ASP A 271 1.67 -10.77 -9.16
C ASP A 271 2.23 -12.04 -8.49
N ILE A 272 3.32 -11.93 -7.72
CA ILE A 272 4.08 -13.08 -7.18
C ILE A 272 4.34 -12.86 -5.70
N MET A 273 4.11 -13.89 -4.89
CA MET A 273 4.50 -13.95 -3.48
C MET A 273 5.48 -15.11 -3.30
N ILE A 274 6.66 -14.81 -2.78
CA ILE A 274 7.72 -15.78 -2.45
C ILE A 274 7.87 -15.81 -0.94
N TYR A 275 7.92 -16.99 -0.33
CA TYR A 275 8.09 -17.08 1.12
C TYR A 275 8.97 -18.25 1.53
N LYS A 276 9.69 -18.06 2.63
CA LYS A 276 10.61 -19.04 3.20
C LYS A 276 10.47 -19.03 4.72
N ASN A 277 10.22 -20.20 5.31
CA ASN A 277 9.95 -20.38 6.73
C ASN A 277 11.13 -21.00 7.51
N GLU A 278 12.23 -21.31 6.82
CA GLU A 278 13.48 -21.88 7.34
C GLU A 278 14.69 -21.06 6.89
#